data_AF-A0A8T3ABS5-F1
#
_entry.id   AF-A0A8T3ABS5-F1
#
_cell.length_a   1.000
_cell.length_b   1.000
_cell.length_c   1.000
_cell.angle_alpha   90.00
_cell.angle_beta   90.00
_cell.angle_gamma   90.00
#
_symmetry.space_group_name_H-M   'P 1'
#
loop_
_entity.id
_entity.type
_entity.pdbx_description
1 polymer ?
#
loop_
_entity_poly.entity_id
_entity_poly.type
_entity_poly.pdbx_seq_one_letter_code
_entity_poly.pdbx_strand_id
1 'polypeptide(L)'
;MIPTLLIATSIFIISFIAAPPVDIDGIREPVSGSLLYGNNIISGAIIPTSAAIGLHFYPIWEAASVDEWLYNGGPYELIVLHFLLGVACYMGREWELSFRLGMRPWIAITY
;
A
#
# COMPACT_ATOMS: atom_id res chain seq x y z
N MET A 1 -10.03 0.96 -10.48
CA MET A 1 -9.03 -0.07 -10.83
C MET A 1 -7.73 0.53 -11.37
N ILE A 2 -7.69 1.04 -12.61
CA ILE A 2 -6.41 1.40 -13.26
C ILE A 2 -5.60 2.46 -12.47
N PRO A 3 -6.14 3.65 -12.15
CA PRO A 3 -5.32 4.66 -11.48
C PRO A 3 -4.89 4.23 -10.08
N THR A 4 -5.77 3.57 -9.34
CA THR A 4 -5.50 3.13 -7.97
C THR A 4 -4.42 2.04 -7.92
N LEU A 5 -4.47 1.05 -8.82
CA LEU A 5 -3.43 0.01 -8.88
C LEU A 5 -2.09 0.54 -9.39
N LEU A 6 -2.09 1.51 -10.31
CA LEU A 6 -0.85 2.16 -10.75
C LEU A 6 -0.16 2.90 -9.61
N ILE A 7 -0.92 3.66 -8.80
CA ILE A 7 -0.40 4.36 -7.63
C ILE A 7 0.10 3.37 -6.57
N ALA A 8 -0.69 2.35 -6.22
CA ALA A 8 -0.26 1.35 -5.23
C ALA A 8 1.04 0.65 -5.67
N THR A 9 1.15 0.30 -6.95
CA THR A 9 2.31 -0.39 -7.50
C THR A 9 3.55 0.50 -7.55
N SER A 10 3.42 1.75 -8.03
CA SER A 10 4.56 2.65 -8.14
C SER A 10 5.13 3.00 -6.76
N ILE A 11 4.27 3.29 -5.78
CA ILE A 11 4.69 3.58 -4.40
C ILE A 11 5.27 2.33 -3.74
N PHE A 12 4.66 1.15 -3.91
CA PHE A 12 5.22 -0.10 -3.39
C PHE A 12 6.64 -0.35 -3.90
N ILE A 13 6.88 -0.22 -5.20
CA ILE A 13 8.22 -0.45 -5.79
C ILE A 13 9.24 0.53 -5.22
N ILE A 14 8.92 1.83 -5.18
CA ILE A 14 9.84 2.86 -4.68
C ILE A 14 10.13 2.63 -3.19
N SER A 15 9.10 2.38 -2.38
CA SER A 15 9.26 2.16 -0.94
C SER A 15 10.01 0.88 -0.62
N PHE A 16 9.76 -0.22 -1.33
CA PHE A 16 10.46 -1.48 -1.12
C PHE A 16 11.96 -1.37 -1.43
N ILE A 17 12.32 -0.53 -2.41
CA ILE A 17 13.73 -0.29 -2.76
C ILE A 17 14.38 0.69 -1.78
N ALA A 18 13.73 1.81 -1.47
CA ALA A 18 14.43 2.98 -0.94
C ALA A 18 13.79 3.67 0.29
N ALA A 19 12.70 3.14 0.87
CA ALA A 19 12.11 3.77 2.06
C ALA A 19 13.10 3.77 3.24
N PRO A 20 13.20 4.87 4.01
CA PRO A 20 13.96 4.87 5.25
C PRO A 20 13.29 3.99 6.32
N PRO A 21 13.99 3.71 7.45
CA PRO A 21 13.41 3.01 8.58
C PRO A 21 12.16 3.71 9.15
N VAL A 22 11.18 2.92 9.61
CA VAL A 22 9.85 3.38 10.05
C VAL A 22 9.61 3.02 11.51
N ASP A 23 9.07 3.95 12.31
CA ASP A 23 8.71 3.72 13.73
C ASP A 23 7.33 3.06 13.88
N ILE A 24 7.27 1.75 13.58
CA ILE A 24 6.03 0.97 13.55
C ILE A 24 5.25 1.00 14.88
N ASP A 25 5.94 0.91 16.01
CA ASP A 25 5.28 0.82 17.33
C ASP A 25 5.08 2.20 17.98
N GLY A 26 5.57 3.28 17.35
CA GLY A 26 5.47 4.63 17.89
C GLY A 26 6.33 4.88 19.14
N ILE A 27 7.31 4.01 19.38
CA ILE A 27 8.21 4.03 20.55
C ILE A 27 9.56 4.67 20.23
N ARG A 28 9.71 5.26 19.04
CA ARG A 28 10.95 5.85 18.51
C ARG A 28 12.04 4.81 18.25
N GLU A 29 11.65 3.61 17.81
CA GLU A 29 12.56 2.53 17.41
C GLU A 29 12.30 2.15 15.94
N PRO A 30 12.95 2.82 14.98
CA PRO A 30 12.67 2.60 13.56
C PRO A 30 13.16 1.24 13.06
N VAL A 31 12.33 0.56 12.29
CA VAL A 31 12.62 -0.73 11.65
C VAL A 31 12.95 -0.52 10.17
N SER A 32 14.06 -1.08 9.71
CA SER A 32 14.45 -1.05 8.29
C SER A 32 13.69 -2.10 7.49
N GLY A 33 12.96 -1.67 6.45
CA GLY A 33 12.23 -2.56 5.54
C GLY A 33 12.77 -2.62 4.10
N SER A 34 13.55 -1.63 3.66
CA SER A 34 13.90 -1.50 2.24
C SER A 34 15.27 -2.11 1.89
N LEU A 35 15.46 -2.39 0.59
CA LEU A 35 16.68 -3.01 0.06
C LEU A 35 17.93 -2.14 0.29
N LEU A 36 17.83 -0.83 0.03
CA LEU A 36 18.95 0.10 0.22
C LEU A 36 19.35 0.26 1.70
N TYR A 37 18.48 -0.13 2.64
CA TYR A 37 18.76 -0.11 4.08
C TYR A 37 19.05 -1.50 4.65
N GLY A 38 19.65 -2.38 3.84
CA GLY A 38 20.27 -3.63 4.31
C GLY A 38 19.36 -4.87 4.27
N ASN A 39 18.21 -4.80 3.61
CA ASN A 39 17.33 -5.95 3.41
C ASN A 39 17.60 -6.67 2.08
N ASN A 40 17.34 -7.97 2.06
CA ASN A 40 17.24 -8.76 0.82
C ASN A 40 15.78 -9.00 0.46
N ILE A 41 15.50 -9.78 -0.59
CA ILE A 41 14.12 -10.06 -1.04
C ILE A 41 13.28 -10.78 0.03
N ILE A 42 13.89 -11.57 0.90
CA ILE A 42 13.21 -12.31 1.96
C ILE A 42 12.94 -11.43 3.19
N SER A 43 13.91 -10.60 3.57
CA SER A 43 13.79 -9.75 4.76
C SER A 43 13.12 -8.40 4.48
N GLY A 44 13.06 -7.98 3.21
CA GLY A 44 12.48 -6.71 2.81
C GLY A 44 10.97 -6.68 2.98
N ALA A 45 10.46 -5.54 3.43
CA ALA A 45 9.04 -5.30 3.68
C ALA A 45 8.69 -3.82 3.57
N ILE A 46 7.42 -3.54 3.33
CA ILE A 46 6.86 -2.21 3.62
C ILE A 46 6.40 -2.23 5.07
N ILE A 47 7.07 -1.45 5.92
CA ILE A 47 6.76 -1.40 7.34
C ILE A 47 5.41 -0.69 7.56
N PRO A 48 4.51 -1.26 8.39
CA PRO A 48 3.22 -0.64 8.71
C PRO A 48 3.32 0.77 9.30
N THR A 49 2.23 1.53 9.14
CA THR A 49 2.04 2.86 9.73
C THR A 49 2.21 2.80 11.25
N SER A 50 2.85 3.82 11.82
CA SER A 50 3.11 3.92 13.25
C SER A 50 1.86 3.78 14.11
N ALA A 51 1.93 3.01 15.20
CA ALA A 51 0.87 2.91 16.20
C ALA A 51 0.56 4.25 16.89
N ALA A 52 1.49 5.23 16.84
CA ALA A 52 1.24 6.60 17.29
C ALA A 52 0.20 7.34 16.45
N ILE A 53 0.02 6.96 15.18
CA ILE A 53 -1.08 7.44 14.31
C ILE A 53 -2.38 6.70 14.64
N GLY A 54 -2.29 5.42 15.02
CA GLY A 54 -3.46 4.59 15.30
C GLY A 54 -4.31 4.36 14.06
N LEU A 55 -5.57 4.83 14.09
CA LEU A 55 -6.52 4.72 12.98
C LEU A 55 -6.85 6.08 12.34
N HIS A 56 -6.05 7.10 12.63
CA HIS A 56 -6.19 8.38 11.95
C HIS A 56 -5.75 8.25 10.50
N PHE A 57 -6.48 8.93 9.61
CA PHE A 57 -6.12 8.98 8.19
C PHE A 57 -4.88 9.84 8.02
N TYR A 58 -3.79 9.28 7.48
CA TYR A 58 -2.49 9.96 7.38
C TYR A 58 -2.00 10.08 5.93
N PRO A 59 -2.65 10.94 5.12
CA PRO A 59 -2.19 11.26 3.78
C PRO A 59 -0.95 12.16 3.83
N ILE A 60 -0.25 12.26 2.69
CA ILE A 60 1.00 13.04 2.56
C ILE A 60 0.86 14.49 3.06
N TRP A 61 -0.31 15.11 2.88
CA TRP A 61 -0.55 16.51 3.26
C TRP A 61 -0.89 16.72 4.74
N GLU A 62 -1.06 15.67 5.54
CA GLU A 62 -1.15 15.78 7.00
C GLU A 62 0.23 15.85 7.67
N ALA A 63 1.28 15.40 6.97
CA ALA A 63 2.65 15.53 7.45
C ALA A 63 3.20 16.93 7.19
N ALA A 64 4.08 17.41 8.08
CA ALA A 64 4.83 18.65 7.90
C ALA A 64 5.90 18.55 6.81
N SER A 65 6.37 17.34 6.50
CA SER A 65 7.32 17.07 5.42
C SER A 65 7.20 15.64 4.87
N VAL A 66 7.82 15.41 3.72
CA VAL A 66 7.94 14.05 3.16
C VAL A 66 8.76 13.14 4.06
N ASP A 67 9.80 13.67 4.72
CA ASP A 67 10.65 12.89 5.63
C ASP A 67 9.86 12.40 6.86
N GLU A 68 9.01 13.26 7.42
CA GLU A 68 8.13 12.88 8.53
C GLU A 68 7.11 11.82 8.08
N TRP A 69 6.51 12.02 6.91
CA TRP A 69 5.56 11.06 6.35
C TRP A 69 6.19 9.67 6.15
N LEU A 70 7.44 9.64 5.68
CA LEU A 70 8.22 8.41 5.52
C LEU A 70 8.56 7.78 6.88
N TYR A 71 8.99 8.56 7.87
CA TYR A 71 9.34 8.06 9.21
C TYR A 71 8.15 7.37 9.90
N ASN A 72 6.94 7.88 9.68
CA ASN A 72 5.72 7.35 10.30
C ASN A 72 5.03 6.24 9.49
N GLY A 73 5.63 5.77 8.39
CA GLY A 73 5.10 4.66 7.60
C GLY A 73 3.92 5.03 6.70
N GLY A 74 3.79 6.31 6.33
CA GLY A 74 2.75 6.79 5.42
C GLY A 74 2.59 6.01 4.10
N PRO A 75 3.66 5.47 3.46
CA PRO A 75 3.50 4.61 2.28
C PRO A 75 2.59 3.40 2.49
N TYR A 76 2.60 2.81 3.69
CA TYR A 76 1.81 1.61 3.98
C TYR A 76 0.30 1.88 3.85
N GLU A 77 -0.20 2.91 4.52
CA GLU A 77 -1.61 3.28 4.45
C GLU A 77 -2.03 3.64 3.01
N LEU A 78 -1.20 4.43 2.31
CA LEU A 78 -1.46 4.80 0.92
C LEU A 78 -1.59 3.56 0.03
N ILE A 79 -0.64 2.62 0.10
CA ILE A 79 -0.65 1.39 -0.70
C ILE A 79 -1.89 0.57 -0.39
N VAL A 80 -2.18 0.30 0.89
CA VAL A 80 -3.30 -0.56 1.31
C VAL A 80 -4.62 0.02 0.81
N LEU A 81 -4.88 1.31 1.03
CA LEU A 81 -6.14 1.94 0.62
C LEU A 81 -6.33 1.93 -0.90
N HIS A 82 -5.29 2.28 -1.67
CA HIS A 82 -5.36 2.26 -3.13
C HIS A 82 -5.49 0.84 -3.68
N PHE A 83 -4.81 -0.13 -3.08
CA PHE A 83 -4.88 -1.53 -3.47
C PHE A 83 -6.27 -2.12 -3.22
N LEU A 84 -6.86 -1.90 -2.03
CA LEU A 84 -8.21 -2.39 -1.69
C LEU A 84 -9.27 -1.85 -2.66
N LEU A 85 -9.24 -0.56 -2.98
CA LEU A 85 -10.10 0.01 -4.02
C LEU A 85 -9.83 -0.60 -5.40
N GLY A 86 -8.56 -0.84 -5.71
CA GLY A 86 -8.11 -1.49 -6.93
C GLY A 86 -8.71 -2.88 -7.13
N VAL A 87 -8.59 -3.76 -6.13
CA VAL A 87 -9.08 -5.14 -6.19
C VAL A 87 -10.60 -5.23 -6.11
N ALA A 88 -11.26 -4.35 -5.37
CA ALA A 88 -12.72 -4.26 -5.38
C ALA A 88 -13.26 -3.90 -6.79
N CYS A 89 -12.63 -2.94 -7.46
CA CYS A 89 -12.95 -2.64 -8.86
C CYS A 89 -12.55 -3.77 -9.82
N TYR A 90 -11.48 -4.52 -9.54
CA TYR A 90 -11.06 -5.66 -10.37
C TYR A 90 -12.12 -6.77 -10.36
N MET A 91 -12.62 -7.12 -9.17
CA MET A 91 -13.75 -8.04 -9.02
C MET A 91 -14.98 -7.56 -9.81
N GLY A 92 -15.31 -6.27 -9.73
CA GLY A 92 -16.37 -5.67 -10.56
C GLY A 92 -16.11 -5.74 -12.07
N ARG A 93 -14.85 -5.62 -12.50
CA ARG A 93 -14.44 -5.75 -13.91
C ARG A 93 -14.61 -7.18 -14.42
N GLU A 94 -14.34 -8.20 -13.61
CA GLU A 94 -14.59 -9.59 -14.01
C GLU A 94 -16.08 -9.83 -14.29
N TRP A 95 -16.95 -9.32 -13.42
CA TRP A 95 -18.39 -9.34 -13.65
C TRP A 95 -18.77 -8.56 -14.92
N GLU A 96 -18.26 -7.34 -15.10
CA GLU A 96 -18.57 -6.53 -16.27
C GLU A 96 -18.22 -7.27 -17.57
N LEU A 97 -17.00 -7.84 -17.66
CA LEU A 97 -16.59 -8.58 -18.84
C LEU A 97 -17.45 -9.82 -19.09
N SER A 98 -17.80 -10.57 -18.03
CA SER A 98 -18.68 -11.72 -18.15
C SER A 98 -20.04 -11.33 -18.75
N PHE A 99 -20.59 -10.18 -18.33
CA PHE A 99 -21.84 -9.64 -18.87
C PHE A 99 -21.70 -9.22 -20.34
N ARG A 100 -20.63 -8.51 -20.71
CA ARG A 100 -20.38 -8.09 -22.11
C ARG A 100 -20.25 -9.28 -23.07
N LEU A 101 -19.74 -10.41 -22.59
CA LEU A 101 -19.55 -11.63 -23.37
C LEU A 101 -20.72 -12.63 -23.27
N GLY A 102 -21.78 -12.31 -22.50
CA GLY A 102 -22.92 -13.22 -22.30
C GLY A 102 -22.57 -14.50 -21.52
N MET A 103 -21.53 -14.46 -20.69
CA MET A 103 -21.09 -15.57 -19.84
C MET A 103 -21.93 -15.64 -18.55
N ARG A 104 -21.83 -16.76 -17.81
CA ARG A 104 -22.39 -16.88 -16.45
C ARG A 104 -21.61 -15.97 -15.49
N PRO A 105 -22.26 -15.10 -14.69
CA PRO A 105 -21.60 -14.00 -13.98
C PRO A 105 -21.03 -14.39 -12.61
N TRP A 106 -20.40 -15.57 -12.50
CA TRP A 106 -19.98 -16.14 -11.21
C TRP A 106 -18.47 -16.17 -10.97
N ILE A 107 -17.67 -15.68 -11.92
CA ILE A 107 -16.21 -15.57 -11.77
C ILE A 107 -15.89 -14.63 -10.60
N ALA A 108 -16.50 -13.43 -10.59
CA ALA A 108 -16.32 -12.42 -9.55
C ALA A 108 -16.76 -12.86 -8.14
N ILE A 109 -17.58 -13.91 -8.00
CA ILE A 109 -18.02 -14.41 -6.68
C ILE A 109 -16.93 -15.29 -6.06
N THR A 110 -16.08 -15.91 -6.88
CA THR A 110 -15.02 -16.83 -6.43
C THR A 110 -13.66 -16.13 -6.28
N TYR A 111 -13.53 -14.93 -6.86
CA TYR A 111 -12.34 -14.08 -6.77
C TYR A 111 -12.11 -13.56 -5.34
#